data_AF-A0A8H3R635-F1
#
_entry.id   AF-A0A8H3R635-F1
#
_cell.length_a   1.000
_cell.length_b   1.000
_cell.length_c   1.000
_cell.angle_alpha   90.00
_cell.angle_beta   90.00
_cell.angle_gamma   90.00
#
_symmetry.space_group_name_H-M   'P 1'
#
loop_
_entity.id
_entity.type
_entity.pdbx_description
1 polymer ?
#
loop_
_entity_poly.entity_id
_entity_poly.type
_entity_poly.pdbx_seq_one_letter_code
_entity_poly.pdbx_strand_id
1 'polypeptide(L)'
;MIDSMMEREFKKIHIDKLIDVSRDGQEVLITDPTQSKTCLISLEELTDVITNLPKGKAHSPTNITYEDIQLLFPATKELLLELFNNILEIMVIPDDWLKTNIYLILKPKP
;
A
#
# COMPACT_ATOMS: atom_id res chain seq x y z
N MET A 1 -19.16 2.76 -23.67
CA MET A 1 -17.79 2.91 -23.10
C MET A 1 -17.79 3.02 -21.57
N ILE A 2 -18.96 2.97 -20.91
CA ILE A 2 -19.08 3.02 -19.43
C ILE A 2 -19.23 1.60 -18.85
N ASP A 3 -19.76 0.66 -19.63
CA ASP A 3 -20.10 -0.69 -19.15
C ASP A 3 -18.87 -1.51 -18.70
N SER A 4 -17.69 -1.22 -19.26
CA SER A 4 -16.41 -1.83 -18.85
C SER A 4 -15.94 -1.41 -17.45
N MET A 5 -16.49 -0.34 -16.85
CA MET A 5 -16.10 0.09 -15.50
C MET A 5 -16.85 -0.66 -14.37
N MET A 6 -17.93 -1.36 -14.72
CA MET A 6 -18.80 -2.09 -13.78
C MET A 6 -18.45 -3.58 -13.68
N GLU A 7 -17.78 -4.14 -14.68
CA GLU A 7 -17.27 -5.51 -14.64
C GLU A 7 -15.85 -5.52 -14.03
N ARG A 8 -15.78 -5.59 -12.70
CA ARG A 8 -14.51 -5.72 -11.96
C ARG A 8 -14.28 -7.19 -11.63
N GLU A 9 -13.55 -7.89 -12.50
CA GLU A 9 -13.05 -9.23 -12.24
C GLU A 9 -11.84 -9.19 -11.28
N PHE A 10 -11.58 -10.31 -10.60
CA PHE A 10 -10.47 -10.49 -9.66
C PHE A 10 -9.13 -10.09 -10.30
N LYS A 11 -8.52 -9.03 -9.77
CA LYS A 11 -7.18 -8.60 -10.21
C LYS A 11 -6.14 -9.23 -9.29
N LYS A 12 -5.43 -10.22 -9.83
CA LYS A 12 -4.21 -10.74 -9.20
C LYS A 12 -3.18 -9.62 -9.09
N ILE A 13 -2.54 -9.49 -7.93
CA ILE A 13 -1.44 -8.53 -7.75
C ILE A 13 -0.27 -8.97 -8.64
N HIS A 14 0.22 -8.08 -9.49
CA HIS A 14 1.43 -8.27 -10.29
C HIS A 14 2.47 -7.26 -9.81
N ILE A 15 3.57 -7.75 -9.24
CA ILE A 15 4.67 -6.90 -8.75
C ILE A 15 5.70 -6.83 -9.88
N ASP A 16 5.73 -5.68 -10.58
CA ASP A 16 6.60 -5.51 -11.76
C ASP A 16 8.06 -5.22 -11.40
N LYS A 17 8.33 -4.68 -10.20
CA LYS A 17 9.66 -4.24 -9.79
C LYS A 17 9.83 -4.40 -8.28
N LEU A 18 10.92 -5.04 -7.86
CA LEU A 18 11.34 -5.14 -6.46
C LEU A 18 12.70 -4.46 -6.31
N ILE A 19 12.75 -3.45 -5.44
CA ILE A 19 13.96 -2.69 -5.14
C ILE A 19 14.33 -3.02 -3.69
N ASP A 20 15.54 -3.52 -3.48
CA ASP A 20 16.10 -3.72 -2.15
C ASP A 20 17.15 -2.64 -1.87
N VAL A 21 17.20 -2.13 -0.64
CA VAL A 21 18.21 -1.16 -0.24
C VAL A 21 19.25 -1.91 0.57
N SER A 22 20.40 -2.19 -0.06
CA SER A 22 21.51 -2.83 0.63
C SER A 22 22.10 -1.91 1.72
N ARG A 23 22.79 -2.52 2.69
CA ARG A 23 23.40 -1.84 3.86
C ARG A 23 24.34 -0.68 3.52
N ASP A 24 24.83 -0.62 2.28
CA ASP A 24 25.69 0.43 1.75
C ASP A 24 24.91 1.58 1.06
N GLY A 25 23.58 1.62 1.19
CA GLY A 25 22.72 2.66 0.63
C GLY A 25 22.56 2.59 -0.90
N GLN A 26 22.94 1.47 -1.52
CA GLN A 26 22.71 1.24 -2.95
C GLN A 26 21.38 0.53 -3.17
N GLU A 27 20.56 1.11 -4.06
CA GLU A 27 19.32 0.50 -4.55
C GLU A 27 19.67 -0.63 -5.53
N VAL A 28 19.37 -1.87 -5.14
CA VAL A 28 19.57 -3.06 -5.97
C VAL A 28 18.23 -3.47 -6.55
N LEU A 29 18.14 -3.49 -7.89
CA LEU A 29 16.99 -4.03 -8.59
C LEU A 29 17.08 -5.56 -8.62
N ILE A 30 16.14 -6.25 -7.99
CA ILE A 30 16.07 -7.71 -8.05
C ILE A 30 15.41 -8.10 -9.37
N THR A 31 16.21 -8.58 -10.32
CA THR A 31 15.77 -9.03 -11.65
C THR A 31 15.57 -10.55 -11.74
N ASP A 32 16.04 -11.31 -10.75
CA ASP A 32 16.02 -12.78 -10.77
C ASP A 32 14.77 -13.37 -10.10
N PRO A 33 13.97 -14.19 -10.80
CA PRO A 33 12.79 -14.84 -10.24
C PRO A 33 13.10 -15.89 -9.17
N THR A 34 14.35 -16.32 -9.04
CA THR A 34 14.76 -17.27 -7.98
C THR A 34 14.96 -16.59 -6.62
N GLN A 35 15.07 -15.26 -6.60
CA GLN A 35 15.12 -14.44 -5.39
C GLN A 35 13.75 -13.83 -5.05
N SER A 36 12.67 -14.23 -5.73
CA SER A 36 11.30 -13.82 -5.39
C SER A 36 10.81 -14.55 -4.13
N LYS A 37 11.52 -14.42 -3.02
CA LYS A 37 10.80 -14.38 -1.75
C LYS A 37 10.00 -13.09 -1.84
N THR A 38 8.68 -13.19 -1.77
CA THR A 38 7.87 -12.03 -1.39
C THR A 38 8.42 -11.62 -0.04
N CYS A 39 9.29 -10.61 0.00
CA CYS A 39 9.92 -10.16 1.22
C CYS A 39 8.79 -9.64 2.10
N LEU A 40 8.47 -10.40 3.14
CA LEU A 40 7.49 -9.99 4.12
C LEU A 40 7.97 -8.68 4.73
N ILE A 41 7.03 -7.76 4.91
CA ILE A 41 7.28 -6.47 5.51
C ILE A 41 7.66 -6.71 6.97
N SER A 42 8.74 -6.08 7.42
CA SER A 42 9.13 -6.07 8.82
C SER A 42 8.39 -4.98 9.61
N LEU A 43 8.26 -5.16 10.92
CA LEU A 43 7.63 -4.16 11.79
C LEU A 43 8.39 -2.82 11.77
N GLU A 44 9.70 -2.85 11.61
CA GLU A 44 10.55 -1.66 11.53
C GLU A 44 10.25 -0.86 10.25
N GLU A 45 10.20 -1.52 9.09
CA GLU A 45 9.86 -0.88 7.82
C GLU A 45 8.46 -0.27 7.86
N LEU A 46 7.47 -1.01 8.37
CA LEU A 46 6.11 -0.49 8.51
C LEU A 46 6.08 0.73 9.43
N THR A 47 6.81 0.68 10.54
CA THR A 47 6.85 1.77 11.50
C THR A 47 7.49 3.01 10.92
N ASP A 48 8.60 2.87 10.19
CA ASP A 48 9.26 3.99 9.52
C ASP A 48 8.31 4.67 8.52
N VAL A 49 7.64 3.89 7.67
CA VAL A 49 6.67 4.40 6.70
C VAL A 49 5.52 5.14 7.40
N ILE A 50 4.96 4.57 8.47
CA ILE A 50 3.88 5.21 9.24
C ILE A 50 4.35 6.56 9.81
N THR A 51 5.56 6.60 10.37
CA THR A 51 6.09 7.85 10.95
C THR A 51 6.35 8.92 9.91
N ASN A 52 6.68 8.53 8.67
CA ASN A 52 7.00 9.43 7.57
C ASN A 52 5.79 9.81 6.68
N LEU A 53 4.56 9.47 7.08
CA LEU A 53 3.36 9.84 6.32
C LEU A 53 3.22 11.37 6.15
N PRO A 54 2.83 11.86 4.95
CA PRO A 54 2.78 13.28 4.65
C PRO A 54 1.56 13.97 5.29
N LYS A 55 1.79 15.09 5.97
CA LYS A 55 0.73 15.82 6.68
C LYS A 55 -0.19 16.60 5.74
N GLY A 56 -1.45 16.79 6.15
CA GLY A 56 -2.43 17.61 5.44
C GLY A 56 -2.95 17.04 4.12
N LYS A 57 -2.93 15.71 3.98
CA LYS A 57 -3.57 15.03 2.84
C LYS A 57 -5.08 14.91 3.06
N ALA A 58 -5.83 14.79 1.96
CA ALA A 58 -7.27 14.59 2.03
C ALA A 58 -7.59 13.29 2.76
N HIS A 59 -8.46 13.36 3.76
CA HIS A 59 -8.95 12.18 4.46
C HIS A 59 -10.15 11.57 3.73
N SER A 60 -10.36 10.28 3.96
CA SER A 60 -11.54 9.55 3.50
C SER A 60 -12.82 10.10 4.18
N PRO A 61 -14.03 9.76 3.68
CA PRO A 61 -15.29 10.04 4.39
C PRO A 61 -15.36 9.47 5.82
N THR A 62 -14.48 8.54 6.18
CA THR A 62 -14.31 8.04 7.55
C THR A 62 -13.61 9.03 8.49
N ASN A 63 -13.12 10.16 7.97
CA ASN A 63 -12.44 11.23 8.70
C ASN A 63 -11.15 10.80 9.43
N ILE A 64 -10.54 9.67 9.00
CA ILE A 64 -9.23 9.22 9.48
C ILE A 64 -8.15 9.94 8.69
N THR A 65 -7.30 10.67 9.39
CA THR A 65 -6.18 11.43 8.82
C THR A 65 -4.87 10.65 8.91
N TYR A 66 -3.82 11.11 8.23
CA TYR A 66 -2.50 10.46 8.33
C TYR A 66 -1.86 10.72 9.69
N GLU A 67 -2.20 11.84 10.32
CA GLU A 67 -1.82 12.18 11.68
C GLU A 67 -2.42 11.17 12.69
N ASP A 68 -3.65 10.69 12.46
CA ASP A 68 -4.25 9.63 13.28
C ASP A 68 -3.51 8.29 13.08
N ILE A 69 -3.08 7.99 11.85
CA ILE A 69 -2.32 6.77 11.53
C ILE A 69 -0.93 6.81 12.20
N GLN A 70 -0.29 7.98 12.25
CA GLN A 70 0.98 8.18 12.94
C GLN A 70 0.90 7.87 14.45
N LEU A 71 -0.28 8.08 15.05
CA LEU A 71 -0.55 7.89 16.48
C LEU A 71 -1.05 6.48 16.84
N LEU A 72 -1.08 5.55 15.88
CA LEU A 72 -1.56 4.19 16.14
C LEU A 72 -0.75 3.48 17.24
N PHE A 73 -1.48 2.74 18.07
CA PHE A 73 -0.88 1.89 19.10
C PHE A 73 -0.07 0.75 18.48
N PRO A 74 0.95 0.23 19.19
CA PRO A 74 1.77 -0.88 18.69
C PRO A 74 0.96 -2.10 18.24
N ALA A 75 -0.04 -2.52 19.03
CA ALA A 75 -0.92 -3.64 18.67
C ALA A 75 -1.67 -3.43 17.35
N THR A 76 -2.05 -2.18 17.04
CA THR A 76 -2.70 -1.86 15.75
C THR A 76 -1.71 -1.91 14.60
N LYS A 77 -0.45 -1.53 14.83
CA LYS A 77 0.62 -1.67 13.82
C LYS A 77 0.93 -3.14 13.53
N GLU A 78 0.91 -4.01 14.56
CA GLU A 78 1.04 -5.46 14.40
C GLU A 78 -0.10 -6.05 13.57
N LEU A 79 -1.34 -5.63 13.83
CA LEU A 79 -2.50 -6.05 13.02
C LEU A 79 -2.36 -5.62 11.55
N LEU A 80 -1.92 -4.38 11.30
CA LEU A 80 -1.67 -3.89 9.95
C LEU A 80 -0.56 -4.69 9.25
N LEU A 81 0.51 -5.02 9.98
CA LEU A 81 1.60 -5.81 9.48
C LEU A 81 1.14 -7.21 9.05
N GLU A 82 0.36 -7.88 9.93
CA GLU A 82 -0.24 -9.17 9.63
C GLU A 82 -1.14 -9.09 8.39
N LEU A 83 -2.00 -8.08 8.31
CA LEU A 83 -2.87 -7.87 7.15
C LEU A 83 -2.06 -7.71 5.85
N PHE A 84 -1.05 -6.84 5.83
CA PHE A 84 -0.25 -6.61 4.62
C PHE A 84 0.54 -7.85 4.21
N ASN A 85 1.15 -8.53 5.17
CA ASN A 85 1.89 -9.76 4.89
C ASN A 85 0.98 -10.88 4.38
N ASN A 86 -0.22 -11.01 4.94
CA ASN A 86 -1.23 -11.95 4.42
C ASN A 86 -1.63 -11.62 2.97
N ILE A 87 -1.81 -10.34 2.63
CA ILE A 87 -2.11 -9.92 1.25
C ILE A 87 -0.96 -10.28 0.30
N LEU A 88 0.29 -10.07 0.73
CA LEU A 88 1.47 -10.41 -0.06
C LEU A 88 1.67 -11.92 -0.23
N GLU A 89 1.34 -12.72 0.79
CA GLU A 89 1.42 -14.19 0.71
C GLU A 89 0.34 -14.77 -0.20
N ILE A 90 -0.91 -14.33 -0.03
CA ILE A 90 -2.07 -14.86 -0.75
C ILE A 90 -2.17 -14.25 -2.16
N MET A 91 -1.55 -13.09 -2.38
CA MET A 91 -1.57 -12.31 -3.64
C MET A 91 -2.99 -11.90 -4.07
N VAL A 92 -3.87 -11.68 -3.07
CA VAL A 92 -5.28 -11.28 -3.26
C VAL A 92 -5.58 -10.08 -2.35
N ILE A 93 -6.21 -9.05 -2.93
CA ILE A 93 -6.74 -7.90 -2.19
C ILE A 93 -8.25 -8.06 -1.97
N PRO A 94 -8.82 -7.47 -0.90
CA PRO A 94 -10.26 -7.47 -0.69
C PRO A 94 -11.01 -6.74 -1.81
N ASP A 95 -12.11 -7.33 -2.29
CA ASP A 95 -12.92 -6.76 -3.38
C ASP A 95 -13.45 -5.36 -3.06
N ASP A 96 -13.72 -5.08 -1.78
CA ASP A 96 -14.22 -3.79 -1.34
C ASP A 96 -13.20 -2.67 -1.52
N TRP A 97 -11.90 -2.98 -1.54
CA TRP A 97 -10.85 -1.99 -1.83
C TRP A 97 -10.87 -1.58 -3.30
N LEU A 98 -11.37 -2.44 -4.17
CA LEU A 98 -11.60 -2.10 -5.57
C LEU A 98 -12.83 -1.19 -5.72
N LYS A 99 -13.81 -1.25 -4.82
CA LYS A 99 -15.05 -0.46 -4.85
C LYS A 99 -14.87 0.94 -4.25
N THR A 100 -13.99 1.75 -4.84
CA THR A 100 -13.79 3.14 -4.38
C THR A 100 -14.74 4.14 -5.04
N ASN A 101 -15.11 5.18 -4.29
CA ASN A 101 -15.79 6.36 -4.80
C ASN A 101 -14.78 7.22 -5.57
N ILE A 102 -15.05 7.46 -6.86
CA ILE A 102 -14.18 8.30 -7.69
C ILE A 102 -14.60 9.76 -7.50
N TYR A 103 -13.68 10.58 -6.98
CA TYR A 103 -13.86 12.02 -6.84
C TYR A 103 -13.00 12.77 -7.86
N LEU A 104 -13.63 13.68 -8.62
CA LEU A 104 -12.91 14.53 -9.56
C LEU A 104 -12.27 15.70 -8.80
N ILE A 105 -10.95 15.80 -8.85
CA ILE A 105 -10.21 16.94 -8.29
C ILE A 105 -9.95 17.93 -9.44
N LEU A 106 -10.54 19.13 -9.34
CA LEU A 106 -10.28 20.19 -10.30
C LEU A 106 -8.85 20.71 -10.13
N LYS A 107 -8.07 20.72 -11.21
CA LYS A 107 -6.75 21.35 -11.21
C LYS A 107 -6.91 22.87 -11.00
N PRO A 108 -6.05 23.52 -10.20
CA PRO A 108 -6.07 24.97 -10.09
C PRO A 108 -5.83 25.60 -11.48
N LYS A 109 -6.54 26.69 -11.77
CA LYS A 109 -6.32 27.46 -12.99
C LYS A 109 -4.99 28.23 -12.88
N PRO A 110 -4.25 28.39 -13.99
CA PRO A 110 -3.04 29.21 -14.02
C PRO A 110 -3.34 30.68 -13.71
#